data_AF-A0A832LSA6-F1
#
_entry.id   AF-A0A832LSA6-F1
#
_cell.length_a   1.000
_cell.length_b   1.000
_cell.length_c   1.000
_cell.angle_alpha   90.00
_cell.angle_beta   90.00
_cell.angle_gamma   90.00
#
_symmetry.space_group_name_H-M   'P 1'
#
loop_
_entity.id
_entity.type
_entity.pdbx_description
1 polymer ?
#
loop_
_entity_poly.entity_id
_entity_poly.type
_entity_poly.pdbx_seq_one_letter_code
_entity_poly.pdbx_strand_id
1 'polypeptide(L)'
;MKNLVFWVVFVAAASLFARSAWKLRQYLRFARPDNRFDHIGARLGQMLTVGLLQTKILRDRGAGIIHVSIFWGFLVLLAAAAEAVLEGLHPALNLNWLGPLYSLST
;
A
#
# COMPACT_ATOMS: atom_id res chain seq x y z
N MET A 1 11.47 -1.18 27.01
CA MET A 1 12.19 -2.46 26.76
C MET A 1 11.32 -3.59 26.20
N LYS A 2 9.99 -3.58 26.41
CA LYS A 2 9.10 -4.72 26.09
C LYS A 2 8.99 -5.09 24.59
N ASN A 3 9.40 -4.22 23.67
CA ASN A 3 9.27 -4.38 22.22
C ASN A 3 10.61 -4.22 21.48
N LEU A 4 11.75 -4.43 22.16
CA LEU A 4 13.09 -4.32 21.55
C LEU A 4 13.26 -5.27 20.34
N VAL A 5 12.81 -6.52 20.47
CA VAL A 5 12.87 -7.51 19.39
C VAL A 5 12.11 -7.02 18.16
N PHE A 6 10.91 -6.46 18.36
CA PHE A 6 10.11 -5.89 17.28
C PHE A 6 10.84 -4.75 16.58
N TRP A 7 11.42 -3.82 17.34
CA TRP A 7 12.21 -2.71 16.80
C TRP A 7 13.39 -3.18 15.97
N VAL A 8 14.13 -4.19 16.44
CA VAL A 8 15.27 -4.76 15.70
C VAL A 8 14.82 -5.37 14.37
N VAL A 9 13.76 -6.19 14.39
CA VAL A 9 13.22 -6.82 13.18
C VAL A 9 12.66 -5.77 12.21
N PHE A 10 11.92 -4.78 12.71
CA PHE A 10 11.37 -3.70 11.91
C PHE A 10 12.46 -2.89 11.23
N VAL A 11 13.49 -2.46 11.96
CA VAL A 11 14.62 -1.69 11.40
C VAL A 11 15.38 -2.52 10.37
N ALA A 12 15.59 -3.82 10.61
CA ALA A 12 16.23 -4.70 9.65
C ALA A 12 15.40 -4.83 8.35
N ALA A 13 14.10 -5.10 8.47
CA ALA A 13 13.19 -5.21 7.34
C ALA A 13 13.09 -3.89 6.55
N ALA A 14 12.91 -2.76 7.24
CA ALA A 14 12.84 -1.44 6.64
C ALA A 14 14.15 -1.07 5.91
N SER A 15 15.30 -1.43 6.47
CA SER A 15 16.61 -1.19 5.84
C SER A 15 16.80 -2.02 4.57
N LEU A 16 16.40 -3.30 4.58
CA LEU A 16 16.46 -4.17 3.40
C LEU A 16 15.50 -3.68 2.30
N PHE A 17 14.29 -3.27 2.69
CA PHE A 17 13.33 -2.66 1.77
C PHE A 17 13.88 -1.36 1.17
N ALA A 18 14.41 -0.45 2.00
CA ALA A 18 14.99 0.81 1.55
C ALA A 18 16.15 0.61 0.57
N ARG A 19 17.02 -0.39 0.82
CA ARG A 19 18.11 -0.75 -0.11
C ARG A 19 17.57 -1.22 -1.47
N SER A 20 16.50 -2.02 -1.45
CA SER A 20 15.85 -2.52 -2.67
C SER A 20 15.16 -1.38 -3.45
N ALA A 21 14.44 -0.51 -2.75
CA ALA A 21 13.79 0.66 -3.31
C ALA A 21 14.82 1.67 -3.87
N TRP A 22 15.95 1.85 -3.19
CA TRP A 22 17.05 2.68 -3.67
C TRP A 22 17.63 2.16 -4.99
N LYS A 23 17.85 0.84 -5.09
CA LYS A 23 18.30 0.21 -6.34
C LYS A 23 17.30 0.42 -7.48
N LEU A 24 16.01 0.23 -7.22
CA LEU A 24 14.97 0.51 -8.21
C LEU A 24 14.99 1.97 -8.65
N ARG A 25 15.11 2.91 -7.70
CA ARG A 25 15.25 4.34 -7.99
C ARG A 25 16.47 4.61 -8.87
N GLN A 26 17.61 3.97 -8.63
CA GLN A 26 18.79 4.13 -9.47
C GLN A 26 18.53 3.68 -10.92
N TYR A 27 17.84 2.56 -11.13
CA TYR A 27 17.45 2.14 -12.48
C TYR A 27 16.50 3.14 -13.15
N LEU A 28 15.52 3.65 -12.41
CA LEU A 28 14.56 4.62 -12.94
C LEU A 28 15.22 5.96 -13.33
N ARG A 29 16.35 6.33 -12.72
CA ARG A 29 17.09 7.57 -13.07
C ARG A 29 17.74 7.50 -14.46
N PHE A 30 17.95 6.32 -15.02
CA PHE A 30 18.45 6.13 -16.38
C PHE A 30 17.31 6.10 -17.42
N ALA A 31 16.06 5.99 -16.98
CA ALA A 31 14.91 6.08 -17.87
C ALA A 31 14.76 7.51 -18.42
N ARG A 32 14.02 7.64 -19.53
CA ARG A 32 13.70 8.96 -20.10
C ARG A 32 12.94 9.78 -19.06
N PRO A 33 13.31 11.06 -18.83
CA PRO A 33 12.58 11.92 -17.91
C PRO A 33 11.15 12.07 -18.42
N ASP A 34 10.21 11.96 -17.49
CA ASP A 34 8.78 12.07 -17.75
C ASP A 34 8.20 13.04 -16.72
N ASN A 35 7.46 14.06 -17.19
CA ASN A 35 6.88 15.04 -16.31
C ASN A 35 5.64 14.45 -15.63
N ARG A 36 5.78 13.90 -14.43
CA ARG A 36 4.67 13.22 -13.74
C ARG A 36 3.60 14.14 -13.17
N PHE A 37 3.85 15.45 -13.18
CA PHE A 37 2.97 16.49 -12.67
C PHE A 37 2.20 17.19 -13.79
N ASP A 38 2.36 16.75 -15.03
CA ASP A 38 1.43 17.13 -16.09
C ASP A 38 0.10 16.38 -15.90
N HIS A 39 -1.01 16.99 -16.33
CA HIS A 39 -2.33 16.35 -16.42
C HIS A 39 -2.77 15.53 -15.19
N ILE A 40 -2.45 16.00 -13.96
CA ILE A 40 -2.61 15.24 -12.71
C ILE A 40 -4.01 14.65 -12.58
N GLY A 41 -5.05 15.43 -12.90
CA GLY A 41 -6.44 14.96 -12.83
C GLY A 41 -6.72 13.75 -13.73
N ALA A 42 -6.23 13.76 -14.97
CA ALA A 42 -6.39 12.63 -15.90
C ALA A 42 -5.61 11.40 -15.43
N ARG A 43 -4.40 11.60 -14.88
CA ARG A 43 -3.55 10.51 -14.38
C ARG A 43 -4.14 9.87 -13.11
N LEU A 44 -4.63 10.67 -12.17
CA LEU A 44 -5.35 10.19 -10.99
C LEU A 44 -6.67 9.51 -11.37
N GLY A 45 -7.44 10.08 -12.29
CA GLY A 45 -8.66 9.47 -12.82
C GLY A 45 -8.39 8.10 -13.44
N GLN A 46 -7.30 7.98 -14.22
CA GLN A 46 -6.87 6.69 -14.77
C GLN A 46 -6.44 5.71 -13.67
N MET A 47 -5.68 6.16 -12.67
CA MET A 47 -5.26 5.31 -11.56
C MET A 47 -6.46 4.80 -10.74
N LEU A 48 -7.44 5.66 -10.47
CA LEU A 48 -8.65 5.26 -9.74
C LEU A 48 -9.51 4.30 -10.56
N THR A 49 -9.73 4.57 -11.85
CA THR A 49 -10.61 3.74 -12.69
C THR A 49 -9.97 2.43 -13.13
N VAL A 50 -8.69 2.43 -13.47
CA VAL A 50 -8.00 1.24 -13.98
C VAL A 50 -7.20 0.51 -12.90
N GLY A 51 -6.62 1.25 -11.96
CA GLY A 51 -5.85 0.68 -10.85
C GLY A 51 -6.74 0.23 -9.69
N LEU A 52 -7.52 1.15 -9.11
CA LEU A 52 -8.34 0.85 -7.93
C LEU A 52 -9.62 0.08 -8.28
N LEU A 53 -10.39 0.54 -9.27
CA LEU A 53 -11.62 -0.12 -9.72
C LEU A 53 -11.37 -1.27 -10.71
N GLN A 54 -10.15 -1.42 -11.21
CA GLN A 54 -9.74 -2.55 -12.05
C GLN A 54 -10.63 -2.79 -13.29
N THR A 55 -11.17 -1.71 -13.88
CA THR A 55 -12.11 -1.78 -15.01
C THR A 55 -11.60 -2.58 -16.22
N LYS A 56 -10.28 -2.61 -16.45
CA LYS A 56 -9.67 -3.41 -17.53
C LYS A 56 -9.69 -4.92 -17.24
N ILE A 57 -9.55 -5.31 -15.98
CA ILE A 57 -9.51 -6.71 -15.54
C ILE A 57 -10.93 -7.30 -15.55
N LEU A 58 -11.92 -6.50 -15.18
CA LEU A 58 -13.35 -6.86 -15.22
C LEU A 58 -13.90 -7.15 -16.63
N ARG A 59 -13.09 -6.97 -17.69
CA ARG A 59 -13.46 -7.40 -19.05
C ARG A 59 -13.59 -8.93 -19.14
N ASP A 60 -12.81 -9.66 -18.35
CA ASP A 60 -13.02 -11.09 -18.13
C ASP A 60 -13.98 -11.27 -16.95
N ARG A 61 -15.21 -11.73 -17.23
CA ARG A 61 -16.25 -11.84 -16.20
C ARG A 61 -15.94 -12.89 -15.13
N GLY A 62 -15.23 -13.96 -15.47
CA GLY A 62 -14.92 -15.02 -14.52
C GLY A 62 -13.72 -14.65 -13.66
N ALA A 63 -12.55 -14.57 -14.30
CA ALA A 63 -11.31 -14.29 -13.59
C ALA A 63 -11.28 -12.87 -13.00
N GLY A 64 -11.92 -11.91 -13.65
CA GLY A 64 -11.89 -10.51 -13.22
C GLY A 64 -12.65 -10.26 -11.92
N ILE A 65 -13.82 -10.88 -11.71
CA ILE A 65 -14.56 -10.75 -10.45
C ILE A 65 -13.77 -11.34 -9.28
N ILE A 66 -13.13 -12.50 -9.50
CA ILE A 66 -12.28 -13.13 -8.50
C ILE A 66 -11.10 -12.21 -8.16
N HIS A 67 -10.43 -11.66 -9.17
CA HIS A 67 -9.27 -10.78 -8.96
C HIS A 67 -9.63 -9.51 -8.18
N VAL A 68 -10.75 -8.85 -8.54
CA VAL A 68 -11.25 -7.66 -7.82
C VAL A 68 -11.59 -7.99 -6.37
N SER A 69 -12.28 -9.12 -6.14
CA SER A 69 -12.65 -9.56 -4.79
C SER A 69 -11.41 -9.79 -3.92
N ILE A 70 -10.40 -10.47 -4.46
CA ILE A 70 -9.14 -10.74 -3.77
C ILE A 70 -8.40 -9.44 -3.47
N PHE A 71 -8.31 -8.51 -4.44
CA PHE A 71 -7.65 -7.22 -4.25
C PHE A 71 -8.27 -6.41 -3.10
N TRP A 72 -9.60 -6.28 -3.07
CA TRP A 72 -10.28 -5.55 -2.00
C TRP A 72 -10.15 -6.27 -0.65
N GLY A 73 -10.18 -7.60 -0.64
CA GLY A 73 -9.87 -8.38 0.57
C GLY A 73 -8.45 -8.09 1.09
N PHE A 74 -7.45 -8.02 0.21
CA PHE A 74 -6.09 -7.67 0.60
C PHE A 74 -5.94 -6.22 1.07
N LEU A 75 -6.74 -5.27 0.58
CA LEU A 75 -6.74 -3.90 1.10
C LEU A 75 -7.21 -3.84 2.56
N VAL A 76 -8.23 -4.63 2.93
CA VAL A 76 -8.67 -4.75 4.33
C VAL A 76 -7.58 -5.39 5.18
N LEU A 77 -6.99 -6.50 4.71
CA LEU A 77 -5.89 -7.16 5.42
C LEU A 77 -4.66 -6.26 5.56
N LEU A 78 -4.38 -5.41 4.57
CA LEU A 78 -3.30 -4.43 4.62
C LEU A 78 -3.53 -3.40 5.73
N ALA A 79 -4.76 -2.94 5.93
CA ALA A 79 -5.10 -2.03 7.02
C ALA A 79 -4.85 -2.69 8.39
N ALA A 80 -5.30 -3.93 8.57
CA ALA A 80 -5.06 -4.69 9.80
C ALA A 80 -3.57 -4.97 10.05
N ALA A 81 -2.81 -5.33 9.00
CA ALA A 81 -1.38 -5.55 9.10
C ALA A 81 -0.62 -4.25 9.42
N ALA A 82 -1.04 -3.12 8.84
CA ALA A 82 -0.47 -1.82 9.14
C ALA A 82 -0.72 -1.44 10.61
N GLU A 83 -1.94 -1.64 11.12
CA GLU A 83 -2.28 -1.43 12.53
C GLU A 83 -1.37 -2.24 13.46
N ALA A 84 -1.24 -3.55 13.20
CA ALA A 84 -0.39 -4.42 14.00
C ALA A 84 1.09 -3.97 14.01
N VAL A 85 1.59 -3.44 12.88
CA VAL A 85 2.95 -2.89 12.81
C VAL A 85 3.07 -1.60 13.61
N LEU A 86 2.09 -0.69 13.50
CA LEU A 86 2.08 0.58 14.22
C LEU A 86 2.03 0.37 15.73
N GLU A 87 1.11 -0.48 16.20
CA GLU A 87 0.98 -0.81 17.63
C GLU A 87 2.24 -1.51 18.17
N GLY A 88 2.87 -2.36 17.35
CA GLY A 88 4.14 -3.01 17.67
C GLY A 88 5.29 -2.02 17.90
N LEU A 89 5.32 -0.92 17.12
CA LEU A 89 6.28 0.18 17.33
C LEU A 89 5.96 0.94 18.62
N HIS A 90 4.72 1.39 18.75
CA HIS A 90 4.25 2.12 19.92
C HIS A 90 2.71 2.06 20.02
N PRO A 91 2.11 1.74 21.19
CA PRO A 91 0.65 1.62 21.34
C PRO A 91 -0.16 2.87 20.98
N ALA A 92 0.45 4.06 21.06
CA ALA A 92 -0.20 5.31 20.66
C ALA A 92 -0.25 5.54 19.13
N LEU A 93 0.50 4.75 18.36
CA LEU A 93 0.44 4.73 16.89
C LEU A 93 -0.59 3.67 16.51
N ASN A 94 -1.82 4.11 16.26
CA ASN A 94 -2.93 3.26 15.83
C ASN A 94 -3.83 4.05 14.87
N LEU A 95 -4.76 3.37 14.22
CA LEU A 95 -5.62 3.90 13.16
C LEU A 95 -6.98 4.38 13.68
N ASN A 96 -7.19 4.42 15.00
CA ASN A 96 -8.43 4.89 15.65
C ASN A 96 -8.88 6.28 15.15
N TRP A 97 -7.93 7.16 14.81
CA TRP A 97 -8.22 8.51 14.28
C TRP A 97 -9.05 8.52 12.98
N LEU A 98 -9.19 7.38 12.28
CA LEU A 98 -10.07 7.21 11.13
C LEU A 98 -11.57 7.22 11.48
N GLY A 99 -11.92 7.14 12.78
CA GLY A 99 -13.30 7.26 13.25
C GLY A 99 -14.22 6.16 12.73
N PRO A 100 -15.37 6.46 12.10
CA PRO A 100 -16.31 5.43 11.62
C PRO A 100 -15.71 4.41 10.65
N LEU A 101 -14.66 4.79 9.91
CA LEU A 101 -13.98 3.88 9.00
C LEU A 101 -13.19 2.80 9.76
N TYR A 102 -12.65 3.13 10.93
CA TYR A 102 -11.94 2.18 11.79
C TYR A 102 -12.89 1.09 12.33
N SER A 103 -14.12 1.48 12.72
CA SER A 103 -15.13 0.53 13.18
C SER A 103 -15.66 -0.43 12.11
N LEU A 104 -15.35 -0.19 10.83
CA LEU A 104 -15.70 -1.12 9.74
C LEU A 104 -14.62 -2.19 9.51
N SER A 105 -13.39 -1.95 9.97
CA SER A 105 -12.24 -2.83 9.75
C SER A 105 -11.83 -3.65 10.99
N THR A 106 -12.46 -3.41 12.14
CA THR A 106 -12.15 -4.02 13.44
C THR A 106 -13.35 -4.82 13.93
#